data_AF-A0A7J9F854-F1
#
_entry.id   AF-A0A7J9F854-F1
#
_cell.length_a   1.000
_cell.length_b   1.000
_cell.length_c   1.000
_cell.angle_alpha   90.00
_cell.angle_beta   90.00
_cell.angle_gamma   90.00
#
_symmetry.space_group_name_H-M   'P 1'
#
loop_
_entity.id
_entity.type
_entity.pdbx_description
1 polymer ?
#
loop_
_entity_poly.entity_id
_entity_poly.type
_entity_poly.pdbx_seq_one_letter_code
_entity_poly.pdbx_strand_id
1 'polypeptide(L)'
;MGVHDDCKLKFLELKAKRTYHFIVFKIEEKQKQVIVEKLGEPTDSNEAFTSSLPADECRYAVYDFDFVTDENCQKSRIIFIAWSPDTSKVRSKMGLDVIRSRAT
;
A
#
# COMPACT_ATOMS: atom_id res chain seq x y z
N MET A 1 8.78 -14.84 0.55
CA MET A 1 8.78 -13.58 -0.21
C MET A 1 9.66 -12.59 0.50
N GLY A 2 10.49 -11.89 -0.26
CA GLY A 2 11.27 -10.75 0.22
C GLY A 2 10.48 -9.46 0.09
N VAL A 3 10.92 -8.42 0.79
CA VAL A 3 10.45 -7.04 0.60
C VAL A 3 11.65 -6.24 0.12
N HIS A 4 11.56 -5.64 -1.06
CA HIS A 4 12.63 -4.82 -1.60
C HIS A 4 12.90 -3.64 -0.66
N ASP A 5 14.17 -3.29 -0.43
CA ASP A 5 14.51 -2.28 0.59
C ASP A 5 13.94 -0.89 0.28
N ASP A 6 13.73 -0.58 -1.00
CA ASP A 6 13.01 0.62 -1.42
C ASP A 6 11.61 0.73 -0.80
N CYS A 7 10.90 -0.39 -0.62
CA CYS A 7 9.58 -0.38 0.02
C CYS A 7 9.66 0.14 1.47
N LYS A 8 10.72 -0.24 2.20
CA LYS A 8 10.96 0.20 3.57
C LYS A 8 11.33 1.67 3.59
N LEU A 9 12.20 2.11 2.68
CA LEU A 9 12.60 3.51 2.55
C LEU A 9 11.39 4.40 2.29
N LYS A 10 10.56 4.07 1.29
CA LYS A 10 9.34 4.83 0.96
C LYS A 10 8.32 4.85 2.08
N PHE A 11 8.13 3.73 2.78
CA PHE A 11 7.29 3.70 3.96
C PHE A 11 7.80 4.60 5.09
N LEU A 12 9.12 4.60 5.36
CA LEU A 12 9.72 5.48 6.36
C LEU A 12 9.61 6.95 5.97
N GLU A 13 9.75 7.29 4.68
CA GLU A 13 9.54 8.65 4.16
C GLU A 13 8.10 9.12 4.40
N LEU A 14 7.10 8.29 4.06
CA LEU A 14 5.68 8.59 4.34
C LEU A 14 5.45 8.78 5.85
N LYS A 15 5.93 7.86 6.68
CA LYS A 15 5.71 7.92 8.13
C LYS A 15 6.36 9.16 8.79
N ALA A 16 7.55 9.54 8.34
CA ALA A 16 8.32 10.62 8.93
C ALA A 16 7.92 12.00 8.39
N LYS A 17 7.75 12.13 7.07
CA LYS A 17 7.60 13.42 6.39
C LYS A 17 6.22 13.63 5.78
N ARG A 18 5.36 12.60 5.73
CA ARG A 18 4.02 12.67 5.12
C ARG A 18 4.11 13.11 3.65
N THR A 19 5.16 12.65 2.96
CA THR A 19 5.48 13.03 1.57
C THR A 19 4.57 12.41 0.53
N TYR A 20 3.84 11.36 0.89
CA TYR A 20 3.01 10.58 -0.01
C TYR A 20 1.63 10.37 0.61
N HIS A 21 0.58 10.55 -0.18
CA HIS A 21 -0.79 10.27 0.24
C HIS A 21 -1.06 8.77 0.33
N PHE A 22 -0.48 8.03 -0.61
CA PHE A 22 -0.50 6.57 -0.62
C PHE A 22 0.76 5.99 -1.25
N ILE A 23 1.03 4.72 -0.95
CA ILE A 23 2.06 3.91 -1.60
C ILE A 23 1.40 2.61 -2.00
N VAL A 24 1.51 2.24 -3.28
CA VAL A 24 1.08 0.95 -3.79
C VAL A 24 2.30 0.08 -4.03
N PHE A 25 2.24 -1.14 -3.51
CA PHE A 25 3.24 -2.18 -3.67
C PHE A 25 2.67 -3.34 -4.49
N LYS A 26 3.49 -3.84 -5.40
CA LYS A 26 3.21 -5.00 -6.23
C LYS A 26 3.99 -6.21 -5.74
N ILE A 27 3.36 -7.38 -5.78
CA ILE A 27 4.01 -8.66 -5.57
C ILE A 27 4.54 -9.14 -6.91
N GLU A 28 5.86 -9.19 -7.07
CA GLU A 28 6.48 -9.73 -8.26
C GLU A 28 6.74 -11.23 -8.08
N GLU A 29 5.88 -12.05 -8.68
CA GLU A 29 5.91 -13.52 -8.51
C GLU A 29 7.23 -14.15 -9.00
N LYS A 30 7.81 -13.62 -10.10
CA LYS A 30 9.04 -14.15 -10.70
C LYS A 30 10.24 -14.03 -9.77
N GLN A 31 10.40 -12.85 -9.16
CA GLN A 31 11.50 -12.55 -8.24
C GLN A 31 11.13 -12.83 -6.77
N LYS A 32 9.89 -13.29 -6.51
CA LYS A 32 9.34 -13.58 -5.18
C LYS A 32 9.56 -12.43 -4.19
N GLN A 33 9.40 -11.20 -4.66
CA GLN A 33 9.64 -9.99 -3.88
C GLN A 33 8.49 -8.99 -4.00
N VAL A 34 8.35 -8.15 -2.98
CA VAL A 34 7.47 -6.98 -3.00
C VAL A 34 8.28 -5.77 -3.46
N ILE A 35 7.76 -5.04 -4.43
CA ILE A 35 8.35 -3.81 -4.97
C ILE A 35 7.35 -2.66 -4.89
N VAL A 36 7.85 -1.43 -4.91
CA VAL A 36 7.02 -0.23 -5.06
C VAL A 36 6.52 -0.19 -6.49
N GLU A 37 5.20 -0.07 -6.66
CA GLU A 37 4.57 0.11 -7.97
C GLU A 37 4.26 1.59 -8.22
N LYS A 38 3.69 2.27 -7.22
CA LYS A 38 3.30 3.66 -7.36
C LYS A 38 3.42 4.41 -6.03
N LEU A 39 3.85 5.66 -6.13
CA LEU A 39 3.83 6.65 -5.06
C LEU A 39 2.77 7.67 -5.41
N GLY A 40 1.80 7.87 -4.52
CA GLY A 40 0.78 8.89 -4.64
C GLY A 40 1.26 10.21 -4.07
N GLU A 41 1.11 11.28 -4.82
CA GLU A 41 1.43 12.63 -4.34
C GLU A 41 0.37 13.11 -3.34
N PRO A 42 0.69 14.06 -2.45
CA PRO A 42 -0.28 14.65 -1.52
C PRO A 42 -1.50 15.29 -2.20
N THR A 43 -1.38 15.60 -3.50
CA THR A 43 -2.43 16.19 -4.33
C THR A 43 -3.23 15.16 -5.12
N ASP A 44 -2.87 13.88 -5.05
CA ASP A 44 -3.59 12.83 -5.79
C ASP A 44 -4.99 12.59 -5.20
N SER A 45 -5.98 12.49 -6.08
CA SER A 45 -7.36 12.17 -5.73
C SER A 45 -7.52 10.71 -5.32
N ASN A 46 -8.57 10.41 -4.55
CA ASN A 46 -8.98 9.03 -4.22
C ASN A 46 -9.14 8.14 -5.47
N GLU A 47 -9.59 8.71 -6.59
CA GLU A 47 -9.72 8.00 -7.87
C GLU A 47 -8.38 7.54 -8.45
N ALA A 48 -7.30 8.31 -8.22
CA ALA A 48 -5.96 7.94 -8.63
C ALA A 48 -5.43 6.75 -7.81
N PHE A 49 -5.81 6.68 -6.53
CA PHE A 49 -5.54 5.53 -5.68
C PHE A 49 -6.31 4.29 -6.15
N THR A 50 -7.63 4.38 -6.34
CA THR A 50 -8.45 3.24 -6.77
C THR A 50 -8.07 2.72 -8.15
N SER A 51 -7.66 3.61 -9.07
CA SER A 51 -7.14 3.21 -10.39
C SER A 51 -5.83 2.42 -10.31
N SER A 52 -5.14 2.49 -9.17
CA SER A 52 -3.90 1.73 -8.90
C SER A 52 -4.18 0.37 -8.25
N LEU A 53 -5.45 0.03 -8.00
CA LEU A 53 -5.90 -1.24 -7.45
C LEU A 53 -6.65 -2.04 -8.53
N PRO A 54 -5.94 -2.84 -9.35
CA PRO A 54 -6.54 -3.58 -10.46
C PRO A 54 -7.49 -4.67 -9.95
N ALA A 55 -8.56 -4.94 -10.71
CA ALA A 55 -9.56 -5.93 -10.33
C ALA A 55 -9.09 -7.38 -10.48
N ASP A 56 -7.94 -7.64 -11.10
CA ASP A 56 -7.42 -8.96 -11.46
C ASP A 56 -6.08 -9.32 -10.78
N GLU A 57 -5.45 -8.38 -10.08
CA GLU A 57 -4.18 -8.61 -9.39
C GLU A 57 -4.20 -8.17 -7.93
N CYS A 58 -3.45 -8.89 -7.09
CA CYS A 58 -3.27 -8.50 -5.70
C CYS A 58 -2.32 -7.30 -5.58
N ARG A 59 -2.60 -6.41 -4.63
CA ARG A 59 -1.74 -5.28 -4.28
C ARG A 59 -1.69 -5.09 -2.76
N TYR A 60 -0.57 -4.57 -2.31
CA TYR A 60 -0.47 -3.98 -0.99
C TYR A 60 -0.52 -2.48 -1.14
N ALA A 61 -1.21 -1.79 -0.24
CA ALA A 61 -1.16 -0.35 -0.19
C ALA A 61 -1.01 0.15 1.24
N VAL A 62 -0.28 1.25 1.37
CA VAL A 62 -0.24 2.06 2.58
C VAL A 62 -0.90 3.38 2.22
N TYR A 63 -1.92 3.76 2.97
CA TYR A 63 -2.68 4.97 2.74
C TYR A 63 -2.59 5.85 3.98
N ASP A 64 -2.23 7.11 3.82
CA ASP A 64 -2.24 8.07 4.92
C ASP A 64 -3.57 8.81 4.94
N PHE A 65 -4.46 8.42 5.86
CA PHE A 65 -5.77 9.02 5.97
C PHE A 65 -5.71 10.22 6.92
N ASP A 66 -5.71 11.42 6.36
CA ASP A 66 -5.91 12.66 7.10
C ASP A 66 -7.41 12.89 7.40
N PHE A 67 -7.71 13.31 8.62
CA PHE A 67 -9.05 13.64 9.06
C PHE A 67 -9.03 14.76 10.09
N VAL A 68 -10.09 15.54 10.12
CA VAL A 68 -10.29 16.60 11.10
C VAL A 68 -11.24 16.07 12.18
N THR A 69 -10.84 16.18 13.44
CA THR A 69 -11.72 15.83 14.57
C THR A 69 -12.71 16.95 14.84
N ASP A 70 -13.76 16.65 15.61
CA ASP A 70 -14.78 17.63 16.02
C ASP A 70 -14.19 18.89 16.71
N GLU A 71 -13.07 18.71 17.42
CA GLU A 71 -12.26 19.79 18.03
C GLU A 71 -11.42 20.60 17.01
N ASN A 72 -11.69 20.48 15.71
CA ASN A 72 -10.96 21.13 14.61
C ASN A 72 -9.45 20.84 14.60
N CYS A 73 -9.04 19.67 15.12
CA CYS A 73 -7.65 19.22 15.10
C CYS A 73 -7.41 18.27 13.93
N GLN A 74 -6.41 18.59 13.09
CA GLN A 74 -5.95 17.70 12.02
C GLN A 74 -5.19 16.52 12.63
N LYS A 75 -5.63 15.32 12.32
CA LYS A 75 -4.96 14.07 12.65
C LYS A 75 -4.78 13.26 11.38
N SER A 76 -3.82 12.34 11.39
CA SER A 76 -3.68 11.36 10.32
C SER A 76 -3.47 9.96 10.88
N ARG A 77 -3.94 8.97 10.13
CA ARG A 77 -3.81 7.55 10.45
C ARG A 77 -3.31 6.81 9.23
N ILE A 78 -2.20 6.10 9.42
CA ILE A 78 -1.66 5.22 8.39
C ILE A 78 -2.49 3.93 8.38
N ILE A 79 -3.07 3.63 7.24
CA ILE A 79 -3.90 2.44 6.99
C ILE A 79 -3.14 1.51 6.07
N PHE A 80 -3.04 0.24 6.47
CA PHE A 80 -2.50 -0.82 5.63
C PHE A 80 -3.65 -1.55 4.94
N ILE A 81 -3.61 -1.61 3.62
CA ILE A 81 -4.65 -2.19 2.77
C ILE A 81 -4.03 -3.38 2.05
N ALA A 82 -4.65 -4.55 2.24
CA ALA A 82 -4.32 -5.77 1.52
C ALA A 82 -5.40 -5.99 0.46
N TRP A 83 -5.13 -5.60 -0.78
CA TRP A 83 -6.06 -5.71 -1.90
C TRP A 83 -5.91 -7.08 -2.57
N SER A 84 -7.00 -7.86 -2.57
CA SER A 84 -7.03 -9.22 -3.09
C SER A 84 -8.39 -9.52 -3.72
N PRO A 85 -8.61 -9.13 -4.98
CA PRO A 85 -9.88 -9.38 -5.65
C PRO A 85 -10.08 -10.88 -5.94
N ASP A 86 -11.32 -11.34 -6.06
CA ASP A 86 -11.62 -12.77 -6.19
C ASP A 86 -11.02 -13.42 -7.45
N THR A 87 -10.95 -12.67 -8.53
CA THR A 87 -10.39 -13.06 -9.83
C THR A 87 -8.85 -13.15 -9.83
N SER A 88 -8.18 -12.66 -8.78
CA SER A 88 -6.72 -12.72 -8.69
C SER A 88 -6.21 -14.16 -8.50
N LYS A 89 -5.00 -14.40 -9.02
CA LYS A 89 -4.37 -15.73 -8.97
C LYS A 89 -4.20 -16.22 -7.53
N VAL A 90 -4.58 -17.47 -7.28
CA VAL A 90 -4.44 -18.13 -5.95
C VAL A 90 -3.04 -17.98 -5.37
N ARG A 91 -2.01 -18.08 -6.21
CA ARG A 91 -0.61 -17.94 -5.82
C ARG A 91 -0.28 -16.54 -5.30
N SER A 92 -0.86 -15.50 -5.91
CA SER A 92 -0.72 -14.12 -5.46
C SER A 92 -1.43 -13.87 -4.13
N LYS A 93 -2.60 -14.50 -3.91
CA LYS A 93 -3.32 -14.45 -2.62
C LYS A 93 -2.55 -15.11 -1.49
N MET A 94 -1.98 -16.29 -1.72
CA MET A 94 -1.08 -16.94 -0.77
C MET A 94 0.20 -16.09 -0.55
N GLY A 95 0.63 -15.41 -1.62
CA GLY A 95 1.68 -14.41 -1.61
C GLY A 95 1.44 -13.33 -0.56
N LEU A 96 0.28 -12.69 -0.70
CA LEU A 96 -0.24 -11.68 0.19
C LEU A 96 -0.30 -12.23 1.62
N ASP A 97 -1.02 -13.32 1.88
CA ASP A 97 -1.24 -13.84 3.24
C ASP A 97 0.04 -14.07 4.05
N VAL A 98 1.08 -14.63 3.41
CA VAL A 98 2.40 -14.86 4.04
C VAL A 98 3.07 -13.56 4.48
N ILE A 99 2.95 -12.48 3.70
CA ILE A 99 3.55 -11.18 4.05
C ILE A 99 2.76 -10.54 5.20
N ARG A 100 1.42 -10.63 5.15
CA ARG A 100 0.54 -10.09 6.20
C ARG A 100 0.83 -10.73 7.55
N SER A 101 0.99 -12.06 7.60
CA SER A 101 1.34 -12.79 8.82
C SER A 101 2.69 -12.39 9.45
N ARG A 102 3.59 -11.76 8.70
CA ARG A 102 4.91 -11.31 9.20
C ARG A 102 4.92 -9.85 9.66
N ALA A 103 3.86 -9.10 9.36
CA ALA A 103 3.74 -7.68 9.66
C ALA A 103 2.98 -7.40 10.97
N THR A 104 2.17 -8.36 11.44
CA THR A 104 1.67 -8.47 12.83
C THR A 104 2.69 -9.14 13.72
#